data_AF-H3GCV1-F1
#
_entry.id   AF-H3GCV1-F1
#
_cell.length_a   1.000
_cell.length_b   1.000
_cell.length_c   1.000
_cell.angle_alpha   90.00
_cell.angle_beta   90.00
_cell.angle_gamma   90.00
#
_symmetry.space_group_name_H-M   'P 1'
#
loop_
_entity.id
_entity.type
_entity.pdbx_description
1 polymer ?
#
loop_
_entity_poly.entity_id
_entity_poly.type
_entity_poly.pdbx_seq_one_letter_code
_entity_poly.pdbx_strand_id
1 'polypeptide(L)'
;MWTRFGLLCFLVGAPLISANRAAHLTMMVSKDESATATSGSSATVGTVSAADTSSSSAGTVGTTTTTTSSSSSSSGWHMTAVTSVQARVQGDAPVWNEDAQLWLSKYGDTTELAYMNNLDTVNTASVEGALMYVQAEGINVNEQSVKCERKNSMQYVVFYELTIVQPTYGIKYYESHTPPEYGEFVAMDGAKCTDEGNDFSVDCKVYYGLDDEMDIGPVVGSNLQTSDPRAPYPGNYWFSFPNSCAQELREDKTDECRAEYPGGLCAMGVTPDGDNCTFSYKILGYLNIDDLVGITEMGYSNYTEFCEDGGVEFKATNTGSGFEVEESLDFWKKPGDEKANSKRAEKMVTMYNDLASNGTSANMSPLPSVETLTAANPKCYENSPKCASSANGCSRTLYSQICSVCSSSGCDAATSSFSFPDLTLPANSSSSSSSDSSTDSSTDASTSTSDAGGDSSNEGAQALSDDSSSGSSSAVTVTTASAVVALVTLVASSLL
;
A
#
# COMPACT_ATOMS: atom_id res chain seq x y z
N MET A 1 9.19 -5.36 71.99
CA MET A 1 9.38 -3.95 71.58
C MET A 1 8.47 -3.77 70.35
N TRP A 2 7.40 -2.95 70.33
CA TRP A 2 7.26 -1.51 70.64
C TRP A 2 8.20 -0.67 69.76
N THR A 3 7.76 0.35 69.00
CA THR A 3 6.45 1.05 68.78
C THR A 3 6.46 1.59 67.34
N ARG A 4 5.40 1.70 66.52
CA ARG A 4 3.98 2.13 66.64
C ARG A 4 3.75 3.65 66.79
N PHE A 5 3.50 4.34 65.66
CA PHE A 5 2.64 5.52 65.44
C PHE A 5 2.63 5.82 63.91
N GLY A 6 1.55 6.25 63.23
CA GLY A 6 0.13 6.22 63.59
C GLY A 6 -0.59 7.58 63.50
N LEU A 7 -1.23 7.90 62.38
CA LEU A 7 -2.31 8.91 62.33
C LEU A 7 -3.34 8.60 61.23
N LEU A 8 -4.63 8.67 61.59
CA LEU A 8 -5.80 8.67 60.70
C LEU A 8 -6.62 9.95 60.98
N CYS A 9 -7.41 10.41 60.02
CA CYS A 9 -8.51 11.37 60.23
C CYS A 9 -9.81 10.90 59.53
N PHE A 10 -10.97 11.26 60.12
CA PHE A 10 -12.32 10.78 59.78
C PHE A 10 -13.39 11.83 60.12
N LEU A 11 -14.63 11.81 59.60
CA LEU A 11 -15.17 11.07 58.44
C LEU A 11 -15.20 12.03 57.21
N VAL A 12 -16.23 12.38 56.41
CA VAL A 12 -17.70 12.18 56.21
C VAL A 12 -17.90 12.46 54.70
N GLY A 13 -18.84 11.92 53.90
CA GLY A 13 -20.09 11.15 54.01
C GLY A 13 -20.94 11.51 52.76
N ALA A 14 -21.71 10.56 52.19
CA ALA A 14 -22.35 10.67 50.86
C ALA A 14 -23.74 11.40 50.89
N PRO A 15 -24.55 11.53 49.80
CA PRO A 15 -24.41 10.98 48.44
C PRO A 15 -24.90 11.86 47.24
N LEU A 16 -24.80 11.30 46.01
CA LEU A 16 -25.66 11.46 44.80
C LEU A 16 -26.06 12.87 44.27
N ILE A 17 -25.75 13.14 43.00
CA ILE A 17 -26.70 13.38 41.87
C ILE A 17 -25.94 13.64 40.55
N SER A 18 -26.54 13.27 39.41
CA SER A 18 -25.95 13.32 38.07
C SER A 18 -25.85 14.73 37.45
N ALA A 19 -24.83 14.96 36.61
CA ALA A 19 -24.88 15.98 35.56
C ALA A 19 -23.94 15.63 34.38
N ASN A 20 -24.50 15.29 33.22
CA ASN A 20 -23.74 15.26 31.96
C ASN A 20 -23.43 16.70 31.51
N ARG A 21 -22.21 16.94 31.01
CA ARG A 21 -21.98 17.70 29.76
C ARG A 21 -20.52 17.66 29.31
N ALA A 22 -20.33 17.39 28.02
CA ALA A 22 -19.06 17.60 27.35
C ALA A 22 -18.70 19.11 27.29
N ALA A 23 -17.40 19.40 27.25
CA ALA A 23 -16.89 20.76 27.13
C ALA A 23 -17.05 21.30 25.70
N HIS A 24 -18.22 21.86 25.40
CA HIS A 24 -18.52 22.49 24.12
C HIS A 24 -17.77 23.84 24.02
N LEU A 25 -16.60 23.87 23.36
CA LEU A 25 -15.73 25.04 23.31
C LEU A 25 -16.19 26.07 22.27
N THR A 26 -17.29 26.76 22.55
CA THR A 26 -17.82 27.81 21.66
C THR A 26 -16.97 29.08 21.75
N MET A 27 -16.13 29.34 20.72
CA MET A 27 -15.39 30.59 20.62
C MET A 27 -16.33 31.77 20.27
N MET A 28 -16.69 32.58 21.27
CA MET A 28 -17.30 33.88 21.03
C MET A 28 -16.24 34.93 20.70
N VAL A 29 -16.20 35.39 19.45
CA VAL A 29 -15.41 36.56 19.05
C VAL A 29 -16.16 37.84 19.47
N SER A 30 -15.82 38.38 20.63
CA SER A 30 -16.19 39.73 21.03
C SER A 30 -15.14 40.73 20.57
N LYS A 31 -15.54 41.78 19.85
CA LYS A 31 -14.70 42.94 19.56
C LYS A 31 -15.53 44.21 19.64
N ASP A 32 -15.19 45.07 20.60
CA ASP A 32 -15.94 46.30 20.88
C ASP A 32 -15.95 47.28 19.70
N GLU A 33 -17.09 47.98 19.55
CA GLU A 33 -17.16 49.20 18.75
C GLU A 33 -16.50 50.37 19.49
N SER A 34 -15.67 51.13 18.79
CA SER A 34 -15.50 52.55 19.09
C SER A 34 -15.37 53.33 17.79
N ALA A 35 -16.37 54.15 17.49
CA ALA A 35 -16.48 54.84 16.21
C ALA A 35 -15.85 56.24 16.24
N THR A 36 -15.20 56.62 15.14
CA THR A 36 -15.10 58.02 14.71
C THR A 36 -15.04 58.03 13.19
N ALA A 37 -15.96 58.76 12.54
CA ALA A 37 -16.12 58.74 11.09
C ALA A 37 -15.43 59.93 10.41
N THR A 38 -15.11 59.80 9.12
CA THR A 38 -15.28 60.85 8.08
C THR A 38 -15.19 60.24 6.67
N SER A 39 -16.28 60.40 5.90
CA SER A 39 -16.45 60.50 4.42
C SER A 39 -15.43 59.86 3.44
N GLY A 40 -15.90 59.15 2.40
CA GLY A 40 -15.02 58.52 1.38
C GLY A 40 -15.57 58.23 -0.04
N SER A 41 -16.87 57.96 -0.22
CA SER A 41 -17.59 57.80 -1.51
C SER A 41 -17.32 56.56 -2.40
N SER A 42 -18.42 56.09 -3.01
CA SER A 42 -18.55 55.32 -4.27
C SER A 42 -18.10 53.85 -4.32
N ALA A 43 -18.96 53.03 -4.93
CA ALA A 43 -18.78 51.60 -5.16
C ALA A 43 -18.83 51.27 -6.65
N THR A 44 -18.33 50.10 -7.03
CA THR A 44 -19.00 49.19 -7.97
C THR A 44 -18.58 47.75 -7.71
N VAL A 45 -19.53 46.82 -7.76
CA VAL A 45 -19.27 45.37 -7.80
C VAL A 45 -19.05 44.96 -9.25
N GLY A 46 -18.11 44.05 -9.52
CA GLY A 46 -17.79 43.56 -10.86
C GLY A 46 -17.50 42.07 -10.87
N THR A 47 -18.55 41.25 -10.91
CA THR A 47 -18.42 39.81 -11.18
C THR A 47 -17.97 39.59 -12.63
N VAL A 48 -17.06 38.65 -12.87
CA VAL A 48 -16.72 38.17 -14.22
C VAL A 48 -16.82 36.65 -14.27
N SER A 49 -17.52 36.15 -15.29
CA SER A 49 -17.65 34.72 -15.59
C SER A 49 -16.76 34.34 -16.76
N ALA A 50 -16.46 33.04 -16.89
CA ALA A 50 -15.66 32.52 -18.00
C ALA A 50 -16.32 32.75 -19.37
N ALA A 51 -15.50 32.74 -20.43
CA ALA A 51 -15.96 32.81 -21.81
C ALA A 51 -15.06 31.95 -22.72
N ASP A 52 -15.65 30.89 -23.29
CA ASP A 52 -15.13 30.27 -24.51
C ASP A 52 -15.24 31.23 -25.69
N THR A 53 -14.32 31.12 -26.66
CA THR A 53 -14.62 30.90 -28.10
C THR A 53 -13.31 30.93 -28.89
N SER A 54 -13.12 29.94 -29.76
CA SER A 54 -11.97 29.83 -30.65
C SER A 54 -12.15 30.63 -31.95
N SER A 55 -11.07 31.27 -32.46
CA SER A 55 -10.70 31.33 -33.92
C SER A 55 -9.53 32.28 -34.23
N SER A 56 -8.44 31.69 -34.75
CA SER A 56 -7.48 32.21 -35.73
C SER A 56 -7.35 33.73 -36.01
N SER A 57 -6.17 34.29 -35.71
CA SER A 57 -5.49 35.25 -36.62
C SER A 57 -3.97 35.20 -36.42
N ALA A 58 -3.18 35.47 -37.47
CA ALA A 58 -1.74 35.26 -37.47
C ALA A 58 -0.96 36.52 -37.03
N GLY A 59 0.03 36.35 -36.15
CA GLY A 59 0.98 37.38 -35.73
C GLY A 59 2.37 36.78 -35.50
N THR A 60 3.42 37.44 -36.01
CA THR A 60 4.75 36.82 -36.17
C THR A 60 5.66 37.00 -34.95
N VAL A 61 5.93 35.87 -34.29
CA VAL A 61 7.21 35.45 -33.66
C VAL A 61 8.00 36.50 -32.84
N GLY A 62 8.01 36.28 -31.52
CA GLY A 62 9.01 36.83 -30.60
C GLY A 62 9.48 35.75 -29.62
N THR A 63 10.24 34.77 -30.11
CA THR A 63 10.57 33.55 -29.36
C THR A 63 11.53 33.82 -28.19
N THR A 64 11.03 33.67 -26.96
CA THR A 64 11.86 33.41 -25.78
C THR A 64 11.67 31.93 -25.43
N THR A 65 12.70 31.11 -25.65
CA THR A 65 12.60 29.66 -25.48
C THR A 65 12.77 29.27 -24.02
N THR A 66 11.67 29.20 -23.25
CA THR A 66 11.62 28.31 -22.09
C THR A 66 11.64 26.87 -22.60
N THR A 67 12.71 26.14 -22.29
CA THR A 67 12.82 24.72 -22.63
C THR A 67 12.00 23.88 -21.67
N THR A 68 10.74 23.65 -22.00
CA THR A 68 9.99 22.52 -21.44
C THR A 68 10.67 21.24 -21.90
N SER A 69 11.25 20.49 -20.97
CA SER A 69 11.93 19.22 -21.24
C SER A 69 10.91 18.13 -21.57
N SER A 70 10.41 18.11 -22.81
CA SER A 70 9.60 17.00 -23.31
C SER A 70 10.45 15.73 -23.35
N SER A 71 10.27 14.87 -22.35
CA SER A 71 10.87 13.54 -22.29
C SER A 71 10.50 12.74 -23.53
N SER A 72 11.49 12.21 -24.23
CA SER A 72 11.27 11.37 -25.41
C SER A 72 10.87 9.96 -24.95
N SER A 73 9.58 9.72 -24.81
CA SER A 73 9.05 8.40 -24.42
C SER A 73 9.41 7.32 -25.46
N SER A 74 9.72 6.12 -24.97
CA SER A 74 10.17 5.00 -25.81
C SER A 74 9.02 4.50 -26.70
N SER A 75 9.15 4.71 -28.01
CA SER A 75 8.22 4.25 -29.06
C SER A 75 6.77 4.75 -29.00
N GLY A 76 6.40 5.57 -28.01
CA GLY A 76 5.00 5.96 -27.75
C GLY A 76 4.16 4.82 -27.16
N TRP A 77 4.79 3.88 -26.44
CA TRP A 77 4.10 2.84 -25.68
C TRP A 77 3.82 3.30 -24.25
N HIS A 78 2.63 2.94 -23.76
CA HIS A 78 2.16 3.13 -22.40
C HIS A 78 1.46 1.84 -21.96
N MET A 79 1.45 1.56 -20.66
CA MET A 79 0.76 0.38 -20.11
C MET A 79 -0.75 0.44 -20.37
N THR A 80 -1.35 -0.66 -20.84
CA THR A 80 -2.82 -0.74 -20.94
C THR A 80 -3.40 -0.79 -19.52
N ALA A 81 -4.35 0.09 -19.22
CA ALA A 81 -4.92 0.24 -17.88
C ALA A 81 -5.44 -1.08 -17.28
N VAL A 82 -5.08 -1.32 -16.02
CA VAL A 82 -5.54 -2.48 -15.24
C VAL A 82 -6.47 -2.00 -14.13
N THR A 83 -7.67 -2.55 -14.06
CA THR A 83 -8.57 -2.40 -12.93
C THR A 83 -8.25 -3.45 -11.87
N SER A 84 -7.89 -3.00 -10.67
CA SER A 84 -7.54 -3.83 -9.51
C SER A 84 -8.53 -3.54 -8.38
N VAL A 85 -9.04 -4.58 -7.71
CA VAL A 85 -9.89 -4.43 -6.51
C VAL A 85 -9.05 -4.79 -5.29
N GLN A 86 -8.96 -3.84 -4.37
CA GLN A 86 -8.08 -3.90 -3.20
C GLN A 86 -8.82 -3.42 -1.96
N ALA A 87 -8.22 -3.61 -0.79
CA ALA A 87 -8.80 -3.18 0.47
C ALA A 87 -7.75 -2.52 1.37
N ARG A 88 -8.22 -1.57 2.20
CA ARG A 88 -7.42 -0.88 3.22
C ARG A 88 -8.11 -1.03 4.57
N VAL A 89 -7.34 -1.33 5.61
CA VAL A 89 -7.82 -1.31 6.99
C VAL A 89 -7.54 0.07 7.59
N GLN A 90 -8.56 0.71 8.16
CA GLN A 90 -8.44 2.05 8.73
C GLN A 90 -9.40 2.26 9.91
N GLY A 91 -9.16 3.31 10.70
CA GLY A 91 -9.95 3.63 11.90
C GLY A 91 -11.26 4.38 11.61
N ASP A 92 -11.48 4.84 10.38
CA ASP A 92 -12.66 5.62 10.01
C ASP A 92 -13.32 5.16 8.71
N ALA A 93 -14.66 5.27 8.69
CA ALA A 93 -15.46 4.99 7.52
C ALA A 93 -15.40 6.19 6.55
N PRO A 94 -15.32 5.93 5.23
CA PRO A 94 -15.44 6.98 4.23
C PRO A 94 -16.84 7.62 4.27
N VAL A 95 -16.91 8.88 3.83
CA VAL A 95 -18.13 9.68 3.82
C VAL A 95 -18.66 9.79 2.40
N TRP A 96 -19.95 9.57 2.19
CA TRP A 96 -20.58 9.78 0.89
C TRP A 96 -20.73 11.28 0.60
N ASN A 97 -20.17 11.73 -0.51
CA ASN A 97 -20.30 13.09 -1.01
C ASN A 97 -21.37 13.11 -2.12
N GLU A 98 -22.50 13.79 -1.87
CA GLU A 98 -23.64 13.82 -2.79
C GLU A 98 -23.36 14.64 -4.07
N ASP A 99 -22.50 15.65 -4.04
CA ASP A 99 -22.20 16.46 -5.23
C ASP A 99 -21.24 15.73 -6.18
N ALA A 100 -20.28 14.98 -5.63
CA ALA A 100 -19.36 14.13 -6.39
C ALA A 100 -19.95 12.76 -6.76
N GLN A 101 -20.99 12.30 -6.06
CA GLN A 101 -21.51 10.92 -6.09
C GLN A 101 -20.39 9.88 -5.84
N LEU A 102 -19.56 10.15 -4.83
CA LEU A 102 -18.40 9.31 -4.45
C LEU A 102 -18.27 9.16 -2.94
N TRP A 103 -17.74 8.01 -2.51
CA TRP A 103 -17.20 7.81 -1.17
C TRP A 103 -15.81 8.45 -1.08
N LEU A 104 -15.65 9.42 -0.18
CA LEU A 104 -14.43 10.21 0.04
C LEU A 104 -13.94 10.07 1.50
N SER A 105 -12.80 10.68 1.82
CA SER A 105 -12.30 10.71 3.20
C SER A 105 -13.16 11.64 4.05
N LYS A 106 -13.23 11.40 5.36
CA LYS A 106 -13.78 12.38 6.31
C LYS A 106 -12.84 13.59 6.52
N TYR A 107 -11.60 13.51 6.05
CA TYR A 107 -10.56 14.54 6.21
C TYR A 107 -10.38 15.34 4.92
N GLY A 108 -10.37 16.67 5.02
CA GLY A 108 -10.15 17.59 3.90
C GLY A 108 -11.31 18.58 3.73
N ASP A 109 -10.99 19.88 3.67
CA ASP A 109 -12.00 20.96 3.65
C ASP A 109 -12.67 21.17 2.28
N THR A 110 -12.19 20.50 1.23
CA THR A 110 -12.81 20.47 -0.10
C THR A 110 -12.97 19.03 -0.60
N THR A 111 -13.84 18.82 -1.58
CA THR A 111 -14.06 17.53 -2.25
C THR A 111 -12.76 16.94 -2.81
N GLU A 112 -11.86 17.79 -3.35
CA GLU A 112 -10.59 17.40 -3.94
C GLU A 112 -9.59 16.97 -2.86
N LEU A 113 -9.53 17.67 -1.72
CA LEU A 113 -8.71 17.26 -0.57
C LEU A 113 -9.26 15.96 0.06
N ALA A 114 -10.58 15.82 0.15
CA ALA A 114 -11.24 14.61 0.64
C ALA A 114 -11.08 13.40 -0.31
N TYR A 115 -10.88 13.64 -1.61
CA TYR A 115 -10.42 12.61 -2.55
C TYR A 115 -8.95 12.26 -2.29
N MET A 116 -8.06 13.25 -2.36
CA MET A 116 -6.62 13.14 -2.23
C MET A 116 -6.19 12.38 -0.96
N ASN A 117 -6.80 12.72 0.19
CA ASN A 117 -6.47 12.14 1.51
C ASN A 117 -6.69 10.62 1.64
N ASN A 118 -7.47 9.96 0.76
CA ASN A 118 -7.62 8.50 0.83
C ASN A 118 -6.36 7.74 0.43
N LEU A 119 -5.66 8.24 -0.60
CA LEU A 119 -4.46 7.61 -1.16
C LEU A 119 -3.27 8.60 -1.16
N ASP A 120 -3.19 9.49 -0.17
CA ASP A 120 -2.02 10.34 0.07
C ASP A 120 -0.87 9.52 0.68
N THR A 121 -0.13 8.82 -0.18
CA THR A 121 1.02 7.96 0.16
C THR A 121 0.66 6.92 1.21
N VAL A 122 -0.01 5.85 0.76
CA VAL A 122 -0.56 4.82 1.64
C VAL A 122 -0.27 3.41 1.12
N ASN A 123 -0.30 2.44 2.04
CA ASN A 123 -0.43 1.04 1.67
C ASN A 123 -1.89 0.56 1.63
N THR A 124 -2.11 -0.45 0.79
CA THR A 124 -3.33 -1.28 0.71
C THR A 124 -2.91 -2.76 0.63
N ALA A 125 -3.89 -3.66 0.67
CA ALA A 125 -3.69 -5.09 0.45
C ALA A 125 -4.68 -5.65 -0.60
N SER A 126 -4.38 -6.83 -1.14
CA SER A 126 -5.39 -7.62 -1.86
C SER A 126 -6.56 -7.94 -0.93
N VAL A 127 -7.76 -8.08 -1.51
CA VAL A 127 -8.99 -8.41 -0.74
C VAL A 127 -8.82 -9.73 0.03
N GLU A 128 -8.10 -10.68 -0.56
CA GLU A 128 -7.73 -11.96 0.02
C GLU A 128 -6.79 -11.82 1.24
N GLY A 129 -5.97 -10.77 1.28
CA GLY A 129 -4.95 -10.52 2.30
C GLY A 129 -5.31 -9.48 3.35
N ALA A 130 -6.37 -8.68 3.16
CA ALA A 130 -6.67 -7.49 3.97
C ALA A 130 -6.73 -7.72 5.49
N LEU A 131 -7.17 -8.90 5.93
CA LEU A 131 -7.28 -9.26 7.35
C LEU A 131 -5.95 -9.71 7.97
N MET A 132 -4.88 -9.88 7.18
CA MET A 132 -3.55 -10.24 7.69
C MET A 132 -3.02 -9.20 8.68
N TYR A 133 -3.09 -7.90 8.36
CA TYR A 133 -2.66 -6.83 9.25
C TYR A 133 -3.48 -6.77 10.55
N VAL A 134 -4.82 -6.94 10.43
CA VAL A 134 -5.74 -7.03 11.58
C VAL A 134 -5.30 -8.16 12.51
N GLN A 135 -5.08 -9.36 11.98
CA GLN A 135 -4.76 -10.56 12.74
C GLN A 135 -3.34 -10.54 13.32
N ALA A 136 -2.36 -10.11 12.54
CA ALA A 136 -0.94 -10.15 12.89
C ALA A 136 -0.52 -9.05 13.87
N GLU A 137 -1.20 -7.90 13.86
CA GLU A 137 -0.77 -6.69 14.58
C GLU A 137 -1.92 -5.83 15.13
N GLY A 138 -3.15 -5.98 14.64
CA GLY A 138 -4.28 -5.12 15.01
C GLY A 138 -4.93 -5.44 16.36
N ILE A 139 -5.08 -6.74 16.66
CA ILE A 139 -6.05 -7.23 17.66
C ILE A 139 -5.46 -7.94 18.89
N ASN A 140 -4.17 -8.27 18.93
CA ASN A 140 -3.62 -9.02 20.06
C ASN A 140 -3.57 -8.17 21.33
N VAL A 141 -4.41 -8.49 22.33
CA VAL A 141 -4.48 -7.72 23.59
C VAL A 141 -3.18 -7.74 24.40
N ASN A 142 -2.28 -8.70 24.12
CA ASN A 142 -0.94 -8.75 24.71
C ASN A 142 0.04 -7.73 24.08
N GLU A 143 -0.31 -7.11 22.95
CA GLU A 143 0.53 -6.17 22.17
C GLU A 143 -0.08 -4.76 22.05
N GLN A 144 -1.22 -4.49 22.72
CA GLN A 144 -1.91 -3.20 22.70
C GLN A 144 -1.11 -2.08 23.39
N SER A 145 -0.96 -0.94 22.71
CA SER A 145 -0.45 0.32 23.28
C SER A 145 -1.49 1.04 24.14
N VAL A 146 -2.77 0.92 23.79
CA VAL A 146 -3.93 1.47 24.52
C VAL A 146 -4.90 0.33 24.81
N LYS A 147 -5.26 0.14 26.09
CA LYS A 147 -6.15 -0.95 26.51
C LYS A 147 -7.56 -0.74 25.91
N CYS A 148 -8.11 -1.78 25.28
CA CYS A 148 -9.42 -1.76 24.63
C CYS A 148 -9.54 -0.83 23.41
N GLU A 149 -8.40 -0.59 22.75
CA GLU A 149 -8.31 -0.04 21.41
C GLU A 149 -7.55 -1.03 20.51
N ARG A 150 -7.96 -1.19 19.25
CA ARG A 150 -7.12 -1.89 18.25
C ARG A 150 -5.95 -0.98 17.86
N LYS A 151 -4.82 -1.55 17.45
CA LYS A 151 -3.67 -0.75 16.93
C LYS A 151 -4.16 0.22 15.85
N ASN A 152 -3.69 1.46 15.87
CA ASN A 152 -4.07 2.53 14.93
C ASN A 152 -5.60 2.73 14.81
N SER A 153 -6.34 2.50 15.91
CA SER A 153 -7.80 2.60 16.02
C SER A 153 -8.59 1.80 14.97
N MET A 154 -8.02 0.71 14.42
CA MET A 154 -8.61 -0.05 13.30
C MET A 154 -10.08 -0.44 13.53
N GLN A 155 -10.96 -0.06 12.61
CA GLN A 155 -12.42 -0.25 12.75
C GLN A 155 -13.10 -0.71 11.45
N TYR A 156 -12.56 -0.36 10.27
CA TYR A 156 -13.18 -0.63 8.98
C TYR A 156 -12.21 -1.25 7.98
N VAL A 157 -12.75 -2.17 7.15
CA VAL A 157 -12.14 -2.59 5.89
C VAL A 157 -12.83 -1.82 4.77
N VAL A 158 -12.11 -0.94 4.09
CA VAL A 158 -12.62 -0.10 3.00
C VAL A 158 -12.18 -0.71 1.67
N PHE A 159 -13.11 -0.86 0.71
CA PHE A 159 -12.88 -1.52 -0.57
C PHE A 159 -12.72 -0.49 -1.69
N TYR A 160 -11.66 -0.63 -2.46
CA TYR A 160 -11.26 0.27 -3.54
C TYR A 160 -11.31 -0.48 -4.87
N GLU A 161 -11.93 0.14 -5.88
CA GLU A 161 -11.64 -0.18 -7.28
C GLU A 161 -10.63 0.86 -7.78
N LEU A 162 -9.46 0.39 -8.17
CA LEU A 162 -8.33 1.19 -8.64
C LEU A 162 -8.14 0.96 -10.13
N THR A 163 -7.87 2.02 -10.88
CA THR A 163 -7.32 1.93 -12.23
C THR A 163 -5.83 2.27 -12.15
N ILE A 164 -4.96 1.44 -12.73
CA ILE A 164 -3.50 1.59 -12.68
C ILE A 164 -2.93 1.58 -14.10
N VAL A 165 -2.12 2.58 -14.42
CA VAL A 165 -1.25 2.67 -15.60
C VAL A 165 0.13 3.11 -15.10
N GLN A 166 1.07 2.18 -14.98
CA GLN A 166 2.42 2.49 -14.50
C GLN A 166 3.16 3.40 -15.49
N PRO A 167 4.07 4.28 -15.01
CA PRO A 167 5.01 4.99 -15.86
C PRO A 167 5.83 4.02 -16.73
N THR A 168 6.03 4.36 -17.99
CA THR A 168 6.80 3.53 -18.95
C THR A 168 8.26 3.33 -18.50
N TYR A 169 8.85 4.31 -17.80
CA TYR A 169 10.15 4.17 -17.16
C TYR A 169 10.12 3.18 -15.98
N GLY A 170 9.06 3.20 -15.17
CA GLY A 170 8.83 2.23 -14.10
C GLY A 170 8.71 0.79 -14.59
N ILE A 171 7.93 0.55 -15.67
CA ILE A 171 7.82 -0.78 -16.29
C ILE A 171 9.18 -1.29 -16.80
N LYS A 172 10.06 -0.40 -17.29
CA LYS A 172 11.42 -0.78 -17.70
C LYS A 172 12.34 -1.04 -16.51
N TYR A 173 12.33 -0.17 -15.51
CA TYR A 173 13.18 -0.28 -14.32
C TYR A 173 12.92 -1.59 -13.57
N TYR A 174 11.64 -1.91 -13.35
CA TYR A 174 11.20 -3.13 -12.67
C TYR A 174 10.87 -4.30 -13.63
N GLU A 175 11.43 -4.34 -14.85
CA GLU A 175 11.07 -5.35 -15.87
C GLU A 175 11.33 -6.82 -15.43
N SER A 176 12.21 -7.01 -14.45
CA SER A 176 12.53 -8.30 -13.84
C SER A 176 11.68 -8.68 -12.62
N HIS A 177 10.90 -7.75 -12.05
CA HIS A 177 10.22 -7.87 -10.75
C HIS A 177 9.18 -9.00 -10.69
N THR A 178 8.87 -9.45 -9.48
CA THR A 178 7.84 -10.46 -9.20
C THR A 178 6.95 -9.96 -8.04
N PRO A 179 5.73 -9.48 -8.31
CA PRO A 179 4.98 -9.59 -9.55
C PRO A 179 5.45 -8.65 -10.68
N PRO A 180 5.36 -9.04 -11.95
CA PRO A 180 5.46 -8.11 -13.07
C PRO A 180 4.33 -7.09 -13.06
N GLU A 181 4.54 -5.96 -13.76
CA GLU A 181 3.64 -4.78 -13.82
C GLU A 181 3.64 -3.88 -12.55
N TYR A 182 4.54 -4.12 -11.61
CA TYR A 182 4.67 -3.35 -10.36
C TYR A 182 6.13 -3.06 -10.04
N GLY A 183 6.37 -2.07 -9.16
CA GLY A 183 7.65 -1.90 -8.48
C GLY A 183 7.76 -2.69 -7.18
N GLU A 184 8.88 -2.55 -6.48
CA GLU A 184 9.03 -3.08 -5.12
C GLU A 184 8.04 -2.39 -4.16
N PHE A 185 7.52 -3.15 -3.19
CA PHE A 185 6.65 -2.60 -2.14
C PHE A 185 7.42 -1.69 -1.18
N VAL A 186 7.02 -0.42 -1.12
CA VAL A 186 7.52 0.55 -0.14
C VAL A 186 6.50 0.70 1.00
N ALA A 187 6.93 0.49 2.24
CA ALA A 187 6.08 0.76 3.42
C ALA A 187 5.80 2.27 3.53
N MET A 188 4.57 2.64 3.91
CA MET A 188 4.08 4.02 3.89
C MET A 188 3.35 4.39 5.18
N ASP A 189 4.12 4.86 6.17
CA ASP A 189 3.64 5.37 7.45
C ASP A 189 3.44 6.90 7.41
N GLY A 190 2.37 7.42 8.01
CA GLY A 190 2.20 8.88 8.21
C GLY A 190 2.05 9.74 6.95
N ALA A 191 1.71 9.14 5.79
CA ALA A 191 1.78 9.73 4.43
C ALA A 191 3.18 9.86 3.84
N LYS A 192 4.17 9.19 4.43
CA LYS A 192 5.57 9.23 4.04
C LYS A 192 6.05 7.83 3.66
N CYS A 193 7.05 7.70 2.80
CA CYS A 193 7.84 6.47 2.72
C CYS A 193 8.48 6.19 4.10
N THR A 194 8.31 4.98 4.64
CA THR A 194 8.94 4.56 5.89
C THR A 194 10.46 4.49 5.72
N ASP A 195 11.21 4.99 6.70
CA ASP A 195 12.67 5.09 6.63
C ASP A 195 13.39 3.74 6.82
N GLU A 196 14.35 3.44 5.96
CA GLU A 196 15.29 2.33 6.10
C GLU A 196 16.46 2.75 7.03
N GLY A 197 16.12 2.93 8.30
CA GLY A 197 17.06 3.27 9.37
C GLY A 197 17.24 4.78 9.58
N ASN A 198 17.90 5.49 8.65
CA ASN A 198 18.07 6.95 8.72
C ASN A 198 17.91 7.63 7.33
N ASP A 199 17.40 6.91 6.34
CA ASP A 199 17.32 7.31 4.93
C ASP A 199 16.16 6.56 4.26
N PHE A 200 15.75 6.97 3.06
CA PHE A 200 14.73 6.26 2.27
C PHE A 200 15.32 5.06 1.53
N SER A 201 14.47 4.05 1.26
CA SER A 201 14.81 3.00 0.29
C SER A 201 15.03 3.59 -1.10
N VAL A 202 15.88 2.94 -1.91
CA VAL A 202 16.13 3.32 -3.31
C VAL A 202 14.80 3.37 -4.09
N ASP A 203 13.92 2.40 -3.85
CA ASP A 203 12.61 2.28 -4.50
C ASP A 203 11.65 3.44 -4.20
N CYS A 204 11.84 4.16 -3.08
CA CYS A 204 11.17 5.45 -2.84
C CYS A 204 11.89 6.62 -3.53
N LYS A 205 13.23 6.66 -3.50
CA LYS A 205 14.01 7.76 -4.11
C LYS A 205 13.78 7.88 -5.62
N VAL A 206 13.66 6.74 -6.31
CA VAL A 206 13.41 6.71 -7.76
C VAL A 206 12.03 7.23 -8.17
N TYR A 207 11.07 7.37 -7.25
CA TYR A 207 9.78 7.98 -7.59
C TYR A 207 9.91 9.43 -8.11
N TYR A 208 10.98 10.13 -7.70
CA TYR A 208 11.24 11.54 -8.02
C TYR A 208 12.70 11.86 -8.39
N GLY A 209 13.60 10.86 -8.42
CA GLY A 209 15.03 11.09 -8.61
C GLY A 209 15.71 11.81 -7.44
N LEU A 210 15.36 11.46 -6.20
CA LEU A 210 15.99 12.01 -4.99
C LEU A 210 17.46 11.55 -4.88
N ASP A 211 18.33 12.40 -4.32
CA ASP A 211 19.76 12.11 -4.10
C ASP A 211 20.55 11.62 -5.34
N ASP A 212 20.31 12.27 -6.49
CA ASP A 212 20.86 11.92 -7.82
C ASP A 212 20.43 10.54 -8.37
N GLU A 213 19.43 9.87 -7.77
CA GLU A 213 18.81 8.66 -8.31
C GLU A 213 17.98 8.91 -9.58
N MET A 214 17.58 7.84 -10.23
CA MET A 214 16.77 7.89 -11.45
C MET A 214 15.30 8.23 -11.18
N ASP A 215 14.81 9.36 -11.67
CA ASP A 215 13.37 9.63 -11.76
C ASP A 215 12.70 8.68 -12.78
N ILE A 216 11.96 7.70 -12.27
CA ILE A 216 11.12 6.78 -13.06
C ILE A 216 9.62 7.09 -12.94
N GLY A 217 9.26 8.17 -12.24
CA GLY A 217 7.90 8.52 -11.85
C GLY A 217 7.33 7.68 -10.68
N PRO A 218 6.16 8.08 -10.15
CA PRO A 218 5.52 7.49 -8.96
C PRO A 218 4.88 6.12 -9.24
N VAL A 219 5.70 5.07 -9.34
CA VAL A 219 5.30 3.66 -9.57
C VAL A 219 4.52 3.07 -8.39
N VAL A 220 3.41 2.38 -8.67
CA VAL A 220 2.72 1.56 -7.67
C VAL A 220 3.54 0.29 -7.40
N GLY A 221 4.00 0.12 -6.16
CA GLY A 221 4.75 -1.06 -5.73
C GLY A 221 3.84 -2.22 -5.33
N SER A 222 4.34 -3.47 -5.39
CA SER A 222 3.62 -4.64 -4.91
C SER A 222 4.54 -5.81 -4.55
N ASN A 223 4.33 -6.42 -3.38
CA ASN A 223 5.02 -7.65 -2.94
C ASN A 223 4.04 -8.69 -2.39
N LEU A 224 4.40 -9.97 -2.53
CA LEU A 224 3.67 -11.10 -1.94
C LEU A 224 3.97 -11.23 -0.44
N GLN A 225 2.94 -11.14 0.40
CA GLN A 225 3.03 -11.13 1.87
C GLN A 225 2.30 -12.35 2.48
N THR A 226 2.39 -13.51 1.82
CA THR A 226 1.67 -14.74 2.19
C THR A 226 2.34 -15.56 3.31
N SER A 227 3.56 -15.22 3.71
CA SER A 227 4.47 -16.09 4.48
C SER A 227 4.62 -15.74 5.96
N ASP A 228 3.96 -14.68 6.47
CA ASP A 228 3.98 -14.36 7.90
C ASP A 228 3.28 -15.48 8.71
N PRO A 229 3.99 -16.18 9.61
CA PRO A 229 3.41 -17.32 10.34
C PRO A 229 2.35 -16.89 11.38
N ARG A 230 2.24 -15.59 11.71
CA ARG A 230 1.14 -15.03 12.51
C ARG A 230 -0.18 -15.04 11.73
N ALA A 231 -0.11 -14.89 10.41
CA ALA A 231 -1.26 -14.70 9.53
C ALA A 231 -0.94 -15.06 8.07
N PRO A 232 -0.72 -16.35 7.74
CA PRO A 232 -0.49 -16.76 6.36
C PRO A 232 -1.80 -16.72 5.57
N TYR A 233 -2.05 -15.61 4.86
CA TYR A 233 -3.20 -15.44 3.97
C TYR A 233 -2.76 -15.73 2.52
N PRO A 234 -3.21 -16.85 1.90
CA PRO A 234 -2.83 -17.21 0.53
C PRO A 234 -3.23 -16.12 -0.47
N GLY A 235 -2.28 -15.64 -1.27
CA GLY A 235 -2.53 -14.55 -2.23
C GLY A 235 -2.63 -13.16 -1.60
N ASN A 236 -2.21 -12.99 -0.35
CA ASN A 236 -1.96 -11.67 0.23
C ASN A 236 -0.85 -10.97 -0.55
N TYR A 237 -1.19 -9.88 -1.24
CA TYR A 237 -0.24 -8.91 -1.77
C TYR A 237 -0.45 -7.60 -1.04
N TRP A 238 0.63 -6.93 -0.64
CA TRP A 238 0.59 -5.54 -0.21
C TRP A 238 1.04 -4.63 -1.33
N PHE A 239 0.51 -3.40 -1.37
CA PHE A 239 0.78 -2.41 -2.41
C PHE A 239 1.20 -1.08 -1.81
N SER A 240 2.00 -0.30 -2.54
CA SER A 240 2.42 1.05 -2.16
C SER A 240 1.96 2.06 -3.21
N PHE A 241 1.23 3.09 -2.80
CA PHE A 241 0.63 4.09 -3.67
C PHE A 241 1.26 5.47 -3.43
N PRO A 242 2.41 5.79 -4.06
CA PRO A 242 3.08 7.06 -3.87
C PRO A 242 2.24 8.22 -4.43
N ASN A 243 1.92 9.17 -3.56
CA ASN A 243 1.26 10.43 -3.92
C ASN A 243 2.18 11.61 -3.57
N SER A 244 1.82 12.82 -4.00
CA SER A 244 2.70 13.98 -4.06
C SER A 244 3.45 14.24 -2.73
N CYS A 245 4.72 14.64 -2.85
CA CYS A 245 5.61 14.85 -1.71
C CYS A 245 5.75 13.60 -0.81
N ALA A 246 5.89 12.39 -1.38
CA ALA A 246 5.93 11.12 -0.63
C ALA A 246 7.09 10.98 0.37
N GLN A 247 8.09 11.87 0.33
CA GLN A 247 9.19 11.93 1.28
C GLN A 247 8.87 12.69 2.58
N GLU A 248 7.77 13.45 2.65
CA GLU A 248 7.37 14.20 3.86
C GLU A 248 6.17 13.59 4.59
N LEU A 249 6.07 13.85 5.90
CA LEU A 249 4.91 13.50 6.72
C LEU A 249 3.69 14.36 6.32
N ARG A 250 2.47 13.85 6.56
CA ARG A 250 1.21 14.52 6.17
C ARG A 250 1.13 16.01 6.55
N GLU A 251 1.66 16.40 7.71
CA GLU A 251 1.62 17.78 8.19
C GLU A 251 2.63 18.71 7.49
N ASP A 252 3.70 18.17 6.91
CA ASP A 252 4.78 18.89 6.25
C ASP A 252 4.61 18.99 4.72
N LYS A 253 3.67 18.25 4.12
CA LYS A 253 3.40 18.22 2.66
C LYS A 253 2.73 19.51 2.12
N THR A 254 3.51 20.59 2.00
CA THR A 254 3.04 21.88 1.46
C THR A 254 2.67 21.81 -0.03
N ASP A 255 1.89 22.80 -0.50
CA ASP A 255 1.54 22.94 -1.93
C ASP A 255 2.79 23.08 -2.82
N GLU A 256 3.84 23.74 -2.34
CA GLU A 256 5.13 23.83 -3.05
C GLU A 256 5.79 22.46 -3.18
N CYS A 257 5.90 21.68 -2.09
CA CYS A 257 6.46 20.33 -2.16
C CYS A 257 5.64 19.41 -3.06
N ARG A 258 4.31 19.52 -3.04
CA ARG A 258 3.42 18.73 -3.91
C ARG A 258 3.48 19.14 -5.39
N ALA A 259 3.91 20.37 -5.69
CA ALA A 259 4.15 20.87 -7.04
C ALA A 259 5.56 20.55 -7.58
N GLU A 260 6.56 20.46 -6.69
CA GLU A 260 7.92 20.01 -7.02
C GLU A 260 7.98 18.49 -7.19
N TYR A 261 7.22 17.75 -6.36
CA TYR A 261 7.17 16.29 -6.31
C TYR A 261 5.73 15.78 -6.57
N PRO A 262 5.29 15.72 -7.85
CA PRO A 262 3.93 15.35 -8.22
C PRO A 262 3.60 13.89 -7.91
N GLY A 263 2.33 13.59 -7.63
CA GLY A 263 1.88 12.28 -7.15
C GLY A 263 1.44 11.31 -8.25
N GLY A 264 1.41 10.02 -7.93
CA GLY A 264 0.79 9.03 -8.80
C GLY A 264 -0.74 9.11 -8.84
N LEU A 265 -1.39 9.75 -7.85
CA LEU A 265 -2.84 9.90 -7.80
C LEU A 265 -3.33 10.95 -8.79
N CYS A 266 -4.16 10.53 -9.75
CA CYS A 266 -4.87 11.42 -10.66
C CYS A 266 -5.82 12.37 -9.92
N ALA A 267 -6.06 13.55 -10.49
CA ALA A 267 -7.16 14.42 -10.05
C ALA A 267 -8.51 13.69 -10.17
N MET A 268 -9.46 14.03 -9.29
CA MET A 268 -10.76 13.37 -9.21
C MET A 268 -11.49 13.38 -10.56
N GLY A 269 -11.82 12.18 -11.07
CA GLY A 269 -12.48 12.00 -12.36
C GLY A 269 -11.55 11.93 -13.59
N VAL A 270 -10.23 12.01 -13.38
CA VAL A 270 -9.21 11.80 -14.44
C VAL A 270 -8.77 10.32 -14.46
N THR A 271 -8.66 9.77 -15.67
CA THR A 271 -8.12 8.42 -15.92
C THR A 271 -6.59 8.48 -15.98
N PRO A 272 -5.84 7.54 -15.36
CA PRO A 272 -4.38 7.49 -15.46
C PRO A 272 -3.90 7.17 -16.88
N ASP A 273 -2.72 7.68 -17.20
CA ASP A 273 -2.03 7.53 -18.48
C ASP A 273 -0.55 7.12 -18.34
N GLY A 274 -0.01 7.11 -17.12
CA GLY A 274 1.39 6.81 -16.82
C GLY A 274 2.36 7.97 -17.07
N ASP A 275 1.88 9.09 -17.61
CA ASP A 275 2.69 10.28 -17.92
C ASP A 275 2.38 11.44 -16.96
N ASN A 276 1.09 11.73 -16.75
CA ASN A 276 0.59 12.79 -15.87
C ASN A 276 0.15 12.24 -14.51
N CYS A 277 -0.37 11.01 -14.48
CA CYS A 277 -0.69 10.29 -13.25
C CYS A 277 -0.75 8.77 -13.48
N THR A 278 -0.46 8.01 -12.42
CA THR A 278 -0.27 6.56 -12.44
C THR A 278 -1.52 5.77 -12.03
N PHE A 279 -2.32 6.31 -11.11
CA PHE A 279 -3.50 5.63 -10.60
C PHE A 279 -4.66 6.57 -10.30
N SER A 280 -5.88 6.07 -10.48
CA SER A 280 -7.09 6.70 -9.94
C SER A 280 -7.93 5.65 -9.21
N TYR A 281 -8.83 6.08 -8.34
CA TYR A 281 -9.66 5.17 -7.54
C TYR A 281 -11.11 5.65 -7.43
N LYS A 282 -11.99 4.69 -7.13
CA LYS A 282 -13.25 4.94 -6.41
C LYS A 282 -13.36 3.96 -5.24
N ILE A 283 -13.88 4.41 -4.11
CA ILE A 283 -14.25 3.50 -3.02
C ILE A 283 -15.60 2.88 -3.38
N LEU A 284 -15.68 1.55 -3.34
CA LEU A 284 -16.90 0.77 -3.59
C LEU A 284 -17.84 0.80 -2.37
N GLY A 285 -17.26 0.85 -1.17
CA GLY A 285 -17.94 0.78 0.11
C GLY A 285 -16.98 0.35 1.22
N TYR A 286 -17.53 -0.03 2.37
CA TYR A 286 -16.74 -0.47 3.53
C TYR A 286 -17.50 -1.51 4.37
N LEU A 287 -16.75 -2.23 5.21
CA LEU A 287 -17.27 -3.18 6.19
C LEU A 287 -16.70 -2.84 7.57
N ASN A 288 -17.54 -2.82 8.60
CA ASN A 288 -17.12 -2.67 9.98
C ASN A 288 -16.56 -4.00 10.51
N ILE A 289 -15.39 -3.96 11.16
CA ILE A 289 -14.72 -5.15 11.70
C ILE A 289 -15.56 -5.79 12.81
N ASP A 290 -16.24 -4.98 13.64
CA ASP A 290 -17.03 -5.50 14.77
C ASP A 290 -18.24 -6.34 14.31
N ASP A 291 -18.85 -5.96 13.19
CA ASP A 291 -19.89 -6.75 12.53
C ASP A 291 -19.30 -8.03 11.90
N LEU A 292 -18.13 -7.93 11.25
CA LEU A 292 -17.46 -9.07 10.62
C LEU A 292 -17.07 -10.17 11.62
N VAL A 293 -16.54 -9.81 12.78
CA VAL A 293 -16.07 -10.75 13.81
C VAL A 293 -17.18 -11.20 14.78
N GLY A 294 -18.34 -10.55 14.75
CA GLY A 294 -19.53 -10.91 15.55
C GLY A 294 -19.66 -10.19 16.90
N ILE A 295 -18.94 -9.10 17.13
CA ILE A 295 -19.05 -8.29 18.36
C ILE A 295 -20.44 -7.67 18.49
N THR A 296 -21.00 -7.18 17.39
CA THR A 296 -22.37 -6.63 17.35
C THR A 296 -23.45 -7.72 17.42
N GLU A 297 -23.18 -8.91 16.86
CA GLU A 297 -24.06 -10.09 17.01
C GLU A 297 -24.17 -10.55 18.48
N MET A 298 -23.13 -10.31 19.29
CA MET A 298 -23.15 -10.54 20.76
C MET A 298 -23.85 -9.42 21.55
N GLY A 299 -24.28 -8.34 20.90
CA GLY A 299 -25.08 -7.27 21.50
C GLY A 299 -24.30 -6.03 21.97
N TYR A 300 -23.00 -5.94 21.70
CA TYR A 300 -22.18 -4.76 22.01
C TYR A 300 -22.19 -3.76 20.85
N SER A 301 -22.04 -2.46 21.14
CA SER A 301 -22.04 -1.40 20.13
C SER A 301 -20.75 -1.35 19.32
N ASN A 302 -19.63 -1.78 19.92
CA ASN A 302 -18.29 -1.79 19.31
C ASN A 302 -17.29 -2.63 20.15
N TYR A 303 -16.07 -2.80 19.65
CA TYR A 303 -14.96 -3.47 20.31
C TYR A 303 -14.63 -2.93 21.71
N THR A 304 -14.65 -1.61 21.90
CA THR A 304 -14.30 -1.00 23.19
C THR A 304 -15.31 -1.38 24.27
N GLU A 305 -16.62 -1.33 23.99
CA GLU A 305 -17.66 -1.78 24.93
C GLU A 305 -17.50 -3.27 25.29
N PHE A 306 -17.26 -4.11 24.29
CA PHE A 306 -16.98 -5.55 24.48
C PHE A 306 -15.75 -5.80 25.36
N CYS A 307 -14.66 -5.07 25.15
CA CYS A 307 -13.43 -5.21 25.93
C CYS A 307 -13.52 -4.59 27.34
N GLU A 308 -14.32 -3.54 27.53
CA GLU A 308 -14.55 -2.95 28.85
C GLU A 308 -15.39 -3.86 29.77
N ASP A 309 -16.34 -4.62 29.23
CA ASP A 309 -17.07 -5.67 29.97
C ASP A 309 -16.22 -6.96 30.19
N GLY A 310 -14.98 -6.97 29.69
CA GLY A 310 -13.99 -8.05 29.89
C GLY A 310 -13.91 -9.07 28.76
N GLY A 311 -14.53 -8.80 27.61
CA GLY A 311 -14.41 -9.59 26.39
C GLY A 311 -13.01 -9.54 25.78
N VAL A 312 -12.60 -10.65 25.16
CA VAL A 312 -11.29 -10.80 24.51
C VAL A 312 -11.50 -11.13 23.03
N GLU A 313 -11.06 -10.23 22.14
CA GLU A 313 -11.14 -10.48 20.70
C GLU A 313 -10.12 -11.55 20.28
N PHE A 314 -8.87 -11.31 20.63
CA PHE A 314 -7.74 -12.19 20.36
C PHE A 314 -6.64 -11.98 21.39
N LYS A 315 -6.16 -13.07 21.98
CA LYS A 315 -5.05 -13.09 22.93
C LYS A 315 -4.13 -14.24 22.59
N ALA A 316 -2.89 -13.93 22.23
CA ALA A 316 -1.89 -14.92 21.88
C ALA A 316 -0.49 -14.51 22.34
N THR A 317 0.38 -15.49 22.50
CA THR A 317 1.82 -15.29 22.58
C THR A 317 2.43 -15.48 21.19
N ASN A 318 3.14 -14.46 20.70
CA ASN A 318 3.94 -14.56 19.48
C ASN A 318 5.20 -15.38 19.75
N THR A 319 5.40 -16.48 19.03
CA THR A 319 6.54 -17.40 19.20
C THR A 319 7.70 -17.11 18.24
N GLY A 320 7.55 -16.14 17.32
CA GLY A 320 8.39 -15.97 16.13
C GLY A 320 8.13 -17.04 15.04
N SER A 321 7.41 -18.11 15.36
CA SER A 321 6.92 -19.14 14.44
C SER A 321 5.39 -19.13 14.30
N GLY A 322 4.74 -18.04 14.72
CA GLY A 322 3.30 -17.83 14.69
C GLY A 322 2.75 -17.42 16.05
N PHE A 323 1.48 -17.76 16.30
CA PHE A 323 0.75 -17.44 17.53
C PHE A 323 0.32 -18.70 18.29
N GLU A 324 0.73 -18.80 19.55
CA GLU A 324 0.09 -19.67 20.55
C GLU A 324 -1.12 -18.92 21.14
N VAL A 325 -2.33 -19.27 20.69
CA VAL A 325 -3.57 -18.61 21.10
C VAL A 325 -4.02 -19.09 22.47
N GLU A 326 -4.18 -18.15 23.40
CA GLU A 326 -4.77 -18.37 24.73
C GLU A 326 -6.30 -18.30 24.67
N GLU A 327 -6.82 -17.27 24.00
CA GLU A 327 -8.25 -16.94 23.93
C GLU A 327 -8.55 -16.16 22.64
N SER A 328 -9.70 -16.39 22.01
CA SER A 328 -10.14 -15.64 20.83
C SER A 328 -11.62 -15.84 20.52
N LEU A 329 -12.22 -14.89 19.81
CA LEU A 329 -13.49 -15.10 19.10
C LEU A 329 -13.40 -16.27 18.11
N ASP A 330 -14.53 -16.91 17.84
CA ASP A 330 -14.63 -18.00 16.86
C ASP A 330 -14.09 -17.61 15.48
N PHE A 331 -14.24 -16.34 15.10
CA PHE A 331 -13.70 -15.80 13.85
C PHE A 331 -12.16 -15.95 13.76
N TRP A 332 -11.40 -15.71 14.83
CA TRP A 332 -9.93 -15.70 14.83
C TRP A 332 -9.28 -17.05 15.20
N LYS A 333 -10.07 -18.10 15.48
CA LYS A 333 -9.54 -19.44 15.83
C LYS A 333 -8.68 -20.05 14.72
N LYS A 334 -7.46 -20.47 15.09
CA LYS A 334 -6.38 -20.87 14.17
C LYS A 334 -5.90 -19.72 13.27
N PRO A 335 -5.01 -18.85 13.77
CA PRO A 335 -4.43 -17.77 12.98
C PRO A 335 -3.41 -18.29 11.94
N GLY A 336 -2.63 -19.31 12.27
CA GLY A 336 -1.63 -19.94 11.38
C GLY A 336 -2.17 -21.01 10.41
N ASP A 337 -3.49 -21.11 10.20
CA ASP A 337 -4.12 -22.08 9.28
C ASP A 337 -4.56 -21.31 8.02
N GLU A 338 -3.81 -21.46 6.91
CA GLU A 338 -4.09 -20.82 5.61
C GLU A 338 -5.55 -20.99 5.18
N LYS A 339 -6.14 -22.16 5.44
CA LYS A 339 -7.53 -22.48 5.05
C LYS A 339 -8.56 -21.90 6.02
N ALA A 340 -8.17 -21.54 7.24
CA ALA A 340 -8.97 -20.66 8.09
C ALA A 340 -8.86 -19.19 7.62
N ASN A 341 -7.67 -18.75 7.20
CA ASN A 341 -7.44 -17.40 6.70
C ASN A 341 -8.19 -17.11 5.39
N SER A 342 -8.12 -17.99 4.38
CA SER A 342 -8.94 -17.86 3.16
C SER A 342 -10.44 -17.77 3.49
N LYS A 343 -10.94 -18.56 4.45
CA LYS A 343 -12.35 -18.51 4.89
C LYS A 343 -12.74 -17.20 5.59
N ARG A 344 -11.80 -16.50 6.24
CA ARG A 344 -12.05 -15.16 6.79
C ARG A 344 -12.26 -14.15 5.66
N ALA A 345 -11.43 -14.20 4.62
CA ALA A 345 -11.61 -13.39 3.41
C ALA A 345 -12.90 -13.76 2.66
N GLU A 346 -13.23 -15.04 2.52
CA GLU A 346 -14.50 -15.51 1.96
C GLU A 346 -15.72 -14.95 2.74
N LYS A 347 -15.73 -15.03 4.10
CA LYS A 347 -16.81 -14.44 4.92
C LYS A 347 -16.88 -12.93 4.71
N MET A 348 -15.74 -12.24 4.73
CA MET A 348 -15.64 -10.78 4.56
C MET A 348 -16.23 -10.33 3.22
N VAL A 349 -15.84 -10.96 2.11
CA VAL A 349 -16.34 -10.70 0.76
C VAL A 349 -17.84 -11.01 0.64
N THR A 350 -18.28 -12.13 1.22
CA THR A 350 -19.71 -12.52 1.21
C THR A 350 -20.55 -11.48 1.95
N MET A 351 -20.15 -11.13 3.19
CA MET A 351 -20.86 -10.18 4.03
C MET A 351 -20.90 -8.78 3.42
N TYR A 352 -19.80 -8.32 2.82
CA TYR A 352 -19.77 -7.06 2.09
C TYR A 352 -20.75 -7.06 0.90
N ASN A 353 -20.71 -8.12 0.07
CA ASN A 353 -21.58 -8.22 -1.11
C ASN A 353 -23.06 -8.35 -0.73
N ASP A 354 -23.40 -9.05 0.36
CA ASP A 354 -24.75 -9.11 0.90
C ASP A 354 -25.23 -7.72 1.36
N LEU A 355 -24.39 -6.95 2.06
CA LEU A 355 -24.69 -5.58 2.51
C LEU A 355 -24.81 -4.57 1.36
N ALA A 356 -24.04 -4.72 0.29
CA ALA A 356 -24.19 -3.90 -0.91
C ALA A 356 -25.44 -4.29 -1.74
N SER A 357 -25.84 -5.57 -1.72
CA SER A 357 -26.94 -6.08 -2.56
C SER A 357 -28.33 -6.00 -1.89
N ASN A 358 -28.39 -5.98 -0.56
CA ASN A 358 -29.66 -6.01 0.20
C ASN A 358 -30.37 -4.63 0.27
N GLY A 359 -29.69 -3.55 -0.12
CA GLY A 359 -30.21 -2.18 -0.07
C GLY A 359 -30.23 -1.51 1.31
N THR A 360 -29.63 -2.11 2.35
CA THR A 360 -29.45 -1.45 3.66
C THR A 360 -28.29 -0.47 3.64
N SER A 361 -27.24 -0.76 2.87
CA SER A 361 -26.07 0.11 2.71
C SER A 361 -26.23 0.98 1.47
N ALA A 362 -26.88 2.14 1.64
CA ALA A 362 -27.03 3.12 0.56
C ALA A 362 -25.67 3.45 -0.07
N ASN A 363 -25.65 3.56 -1.40
CA ASN A 363 -24.48 3.95 -2.21
C ASN A 363 -23.27 3.00 -2.19
N MET A 364 -23.34 1.83 -1.52
CA MET A 364 -22.32 0.78 -1.69
C MET A 364 -22.53 0.02 -3.00
N SER A 365 -21.42 -0.39 -3.63
CA SER A 365 -21.40 -1.22 -4.85
C SER A 365 -20.82 -2.61 -4.54
N PRO A 366 -21.43 -3.71 -5.00
CA PRO A 366 -20.87 -5.05 -4.83
C PRO A 366 -19.53 -5.18 -5.56
N LEU A 367 -18.63 -6.02 -5.06
CA LEU A 367 -17.36 -6.29 -5.72
C LEU A 367 -17.62 -7.03 -7.06
N PRO A 368 -16.94 -6.65 -8.16
CA PRO A 368 -17.03 -7.39 -9.42
C PRO A 368 -16.47 -8.81 -9.23
N SER A 369 -17.06 -9.82 -9.89
CA SER A 369 -16.50 -11.18 -9.80
C SER A 369 -15.09 -11.22 -10.40
N VAL A 370 -14.20 -12.04 -9.84
CA VAL A 370 -12.82 -12.20 -10.35
C VAL A 370 -12.81 -12.62 -11.83
N GLU A 371 -13.77 -13.43 -12.28
CA GLU A 371 -13.94 -13.77 -13.70
C GLU A 371 -14.28 -12.55 -14.56
N THR A 372 -15.23 -11.71 -14.11
CA THR A 372 -15.60 -10.46 -14.79
C THR A 372 -14.42 -9.50 -14.87
N LEU A 373 -13.65 -9.39 -13.78
CA LEU A 373 -12.51 -8.48 -13.68
C LEU A 373 -11.33 -8.95 -14.56
N THR A 374 -10.99 -10.25 -14.52
CA THR A 374 -9.99 -10.87 -15.41
C THR A 374 -10.41 -10.84 -16.89
N ALA A 375 -11.71 -10.83 -17.19
CA ALA A 375 -12.22 -10.70 -18.56
C ALA A 375 -12.25 -9.24 -19.09
N ALA A 376 -12.29 -8.24 -18.20
CA ALA A 376 -12.23 -6.82 -18.54
C ALA A 376 -10.80 -6.29 -18.68
N ASN A 377 -9.84 -6.88 -17.95
CA ASN A 377 -8.44 -6.46 -17.94
C ASN A 377 -7.64 -6.93 -19.17
N PRO A 378 -6.57 -6.19 -19.57
CA PRO A 378 -5.65 -6.58 -20.63
C PRO A 378 -4.87 -7.85 -20.25
N LYS A 379 -4.43 -8.61 -21.26
CA LYS A 379 -3.59 -9.78 -21.06
C LYS A 379 -2.21 -9.36 -20.56
N CYS A 380 -1.66 -10.13 -19.63
CA CYS A 380 -0.37 -9.85 -18.99
C CYS A 380 0.80 -9.62 -19.98
N TYR A 381 0.75 -10.23 -21.18
CA TYR A 381 1.78 -10.02 -22.19
C TYR A 381 1.73 -8.65 -22.88
N GLU A 382 0.59 -7.93 -22.80
CA GLU A 382 0.44 -6.58 -23.33
C GLU A 382 1.20 -5.55 -22.49
N ASN A 383 1.35 -5.84 -21.18
CA ASN A 383 1.90 -4.94 -20.16
C ASN A 383 3.26 -5.39 -19.59
N SER A 384 3.71 -6.63 -19.84
CA SER A 384 4.97 -7.15 -19.29
C SER A 384 5.81 -7.96 -20.31
N PRO A 385 7.11 -7.63 -20.49
CA PRO A 385 8.01 -8.40 -21.35
C PRO A 385 8.25 -9.82 -20.81
N LYS A 386 8.25 -9.98 -19.48
CA LYS A 386 8.38 -11.26 -18.77
C LYS A 386 7.19 -12.19 -19.05
N CYS A 387 6.00 -11.64 -19.25
CA CYS A 387 4.82 -12.41 -19.67
C CYS A 387 4.73 -12.60 -21.18
N ALA A 388 5.21 -11.65 -21.99
CA ALA A 388 5.29 -11.81 -23.45
C ALA A 388 6.30 -12.87 -23.91
N SER A 389 7.39 -13.06 -23.15
CA SER A 389 8.40 -14.08 -23.42
C SER A 389 8.13 -15.45 -22.74
N SER A 390 7.09 -15.55 -21.90
CA SER A 390 6.74 -16.80 -21.21
C SER A 390 6.16 -17.85 -22.17
N ALA A 391 6.82 -19.01 -22.26
CA ALA A 391 6.37 -20.13 -23.11
C ALA A 391 4.99 -20.71 -22.73
N ASN A 392 4.57 -20.55 -21.47
CA ASN A 392 3.23 -20.91 -20.97
C ASN A 392 2.29 -19.70 -20.85
N GLY A 393 2.78 -18.49 -21.14
CA GLY A 393 2.08 -17.24 -20.85
C GLY A 393 2.02 -16.87 -19.36
N CYS A 394 1.06 -16.00 -19.05
CA CYS A 394 0.73 -15.54 -17.71
C CYS A 394 -0.79 -15.47 -17.51
N SER A 395 -1.24 -15.41 -16.27
CA SER A 395 -2.66 -15.17 -15.94
C SER A 395 -2.82 -14.09 -14.87
N ARG A 396 -3.93 -13.34 -14.94
CA ARG A 396 -4.43 -12.51 -13.82
C ARG A 396 -5.34 -13.36 -12.95
N THR A 397 -5.12 -13.33 -11.65
CA THR A 397 -5.97 -14.00 -10.67
C THR A 397 -6.29 -13.06 -9.50
N LEU A 398 -7.26 -13.47 -8.66
CA LEU A 398 -7.67 -12.75 -7.45
C LEU A 398 -8.28 -11.36 -7.70
N TYR A 399 -8.80 -10.71 -6.66
CA TYR A 399 -9.34 -9.35 -6.77
C TYR A 399 -8.26 -8.32 -7.16
N SER A 400 -7.02 -8.53 -6.73
CA SER A 400 -5.90 -7.63 -7.03
C SER A 400 -5.38 -7.71 -8.48
N GLN A 401 -5.75 -8.75 -9.24
CA GLN A 401 -5.46 -8.88 -10.67
C GLN A 401 -3.96 -8.92 -11.05
N ILE A 402 -3.14 -9.37 -10.09
CA ILE A 402 -1.71 -9.62 -10.25
C ILE A 402 -1.47 -10.64 -11.38
N CYS A 403 -0.55 -10.29 -12.28
CA CYS A 403 -0.06 -11.21 -13.31
C CYS A 403 0.95 -12.20 -12.73
N SER A 404 0.73 -13.49 -12.98
CA SER A 404 1.64 -14.57 -12.58
C SER A 404 2.07 -15.41 -13.79
N VAL A 405 3.38 -15.70 -13.86
CA VAL A 405 3.97 -16.59 -14.89
C VAL A 405 3.53 -18.02 -14.62
N CYS A 406 3.00 -18.71 -15.62
CA CYS A 406 2.41 -20.04 -15.42
C CYS A 406 3.43 -21.18 -15.58
N SER A 407 3.43 -22.11 -14.62
CA SER A 407 4.31 -23.29 -14.63
C SER A 407 3.88 -24.38 -15.61
N SER A 408 2.63 -24.34 -16.07
CA SER A 408 2.06 -25.23 -17.09
C SER A 408 1.20 -24.46 -18.09
N SER A 409 0.82 -25.13 -19.18
CA SER A 409 -0.18 -24.63 -20.13
C SER A 409 -1.54 -24.37 -19.45
N GLY A 410 -2.30 -23.42 -20.00
CA GLY A 410 -3.62 -23.00 -19.49
C GLY A 410 -3.80 -21.49 -19.33
N CYS A 411 -2.74 -20.71 -19.55
CA CYS A 411 -2.72 -19.26 -19.38
C CYS A 411 -2.57 -18.50 -20.71
N ASP A 412 -2.72 -17.17 -20.68
CA ASP A 412 -2.63 -16.32 -21.86
C ASP A 412 -1.15 -16.10 -22.26
N ALA A 413 -0.71 -16.81 -23.28
CA ALA A 413 0.58 -16.59 -23.94
C ALA A 413 0.46 -15.56 -25.06
N ALA A 414 1.55 -14.83 -25.34
CA ALA A 414 1.62 -13.94 -26.48
C ALA A 414 1.42 -14.70 -27.81
N THR A 415 0.74 -14.08 -28.76
CA THR A 415 0.68 -14.62 -30.13
C THR A 415 2.06 -14.56 -30.79
N SER A 416 2.37 -15.47 -31.72
CA SER A 416 3.65 -15.48 -32.44
C SER A 416 3.90 -14.26 -33.35
N SER A 417 2.89 -13.39 -33.51
CA SER A 417 2.95 -12.09 -34.17
C SER A 417 3.12 -10.91 -33.20
N PHE A 418 3.02 -11.12 -31.89
CA PHE A 418 3.21 -10.09 -30.88
C PHE A 418 4.67 -10.06 -30.41
N SER A 419 5.18 -8.85 -30.20
CA SER A 419 6.41 -8.61 -29.44
C SER A 419 6.14 -7.44 -28.52
N PHE A 420 6.56 -7.57 -27.26
CA PHE A 420 6.61 -6.41 -26.36
C PHE A 420 7.65 -5.41 -26.90
N PRO A 421 7.43 -4.09 -26.83
CA PRO A 421 8.39 -3.09 -27.27
C PRO A 421 9.63 -3.04 -26.37
N ASP A 422 10.78 -2.68 -26.92
CA ASP A 422 11.97 -2.41 -26.13
C ASP A 422 11.85 -0.99 -25.52
N LEU A 423 11.77 -0.92 -24.20
CA LEU A 423 11.58 0.31 -23.44
C LEU A 423 12.93 0.83 -22.94
N THR A 424 13.08 2.16 -22.86
CA THR A 424 14.34 2.81 -22.48
C THR A 424 14.17 3.60 -21.19
N LEU A 425 15.19 3.57 -20.32
CA LEU A 425 15.26 4.40 -19.11
C LEU A 425 15.53 5.90 -19.45
N PRO A 426 15.30 6.83 -18.51
CA PRO A 426 15.61 8.26 -18.68
C PRO A 426 17.07 8.52 -19.06
N ALA A 427 17.29 9.47 -19.96
CA ALA A 427 18.63 9.82 -20.46
C ALA A 427 19.59 10.41 -19.42
N ASN A 428 19.11 10.75 -18.21
CA ASN A 428 19.93 11.17 -17.08
C ASN A 428 20.59 10.00 -16.33
N SER A 429 20.34 8.74 -16.72
CA SER A 429 21.00 7.57 -16.16
C SER A 429 22.51 7.63 -16.40
N SER A 430 23.28 8.05 -15.39
CA SER A 430 24.74 8.03 -15.42
C SER A 430 25.25 6.60 -15.26
N SER A 431 25.20 5.84 -16.36
CA SER A 431 25.49 4.40 -16.40
C SER A 431 26.94 4.10 -15.97
N SER A 432 27.14 3.80 -14.69
CA SER A 432 28.38 3.30 -14.10
C SER A 432 28.65 1.83 -14.45
N SER A 433 28.22 1.39 -15.64
CA SER A 433 28.47 0.08 -16.21
C SER A 433 29.92 -0.03 -16.70
N SER A 434 30.81 -0.42 -15.78
CA SER A 434 32.22 -0.75 -16.06
C SER A 434 32.34 -1.73 -17.21
N SER A 435 32.70 -1.22 -18.38
CA SER A 435 32.66 -1.92 -19.67
C SER A 435 34.08 -2.23 -20.14
N ASP A 436 34.74 -3.17 -19.45
CA ASP A 436 36.04 -3.70 -19.86
C ASP A 436 35.91 -4.53 -21.14
N SER A 437 36.10 -3.85 -22.27
CA SER A 437 36.14 -4.45 -23.59
C SER A 437 37.37 -5.34 -23.78
N SER A 438 37.19 -6.55 -24.31
CA SER A 438 38.30 -7.32 -24.90
C SER A 438 37.80 -8.25 -26.01
N THR A 439 37.98 -7.81 -27.26
CA THR A 439 37.93 -8.65 -28.46
C THR A 439 39.33 -9.10 -28.84
N ASP A 440 39.58 -10.41 -28.98
CA ASP A 440 40.33 -10.90 -30.16
C ASP A 440 40.24 -12.42 -30.44
N SER A 441 39.85 -12.71 -31.68
CA SER A 441 40.50 -13.61 -32.66
C SER A 441 41.23 -14.92 -32.26
N SER A 442 40.62 -16.02 -32.72
CA SER A 442 41.11 -17.38 -33.01
C SER A 442 42.60 -17.65 -33.27
N THR A 443 43.11 -18.83 -32.84
CA THR A 443 43.60 -19.91 -33.73
C THR A 443 43.83 -21.27 -33.03
N ASP A 444 44.11 -22.32 -33.82
CA ASP A 444 44.15 -23.75 -33.45
C ASP A 444 45.37 -24.26 -32.65
N ALA A 445 45.26 -25.53 -32.21
CA ALA A 445 46.26 -26.61 -32.29
C ALA A 445 46.75 -27.28 -30.98
N SER A 446 46.08 -28.38 -30.64
CA SER A 446 46.68 -29.73 -30.45
C SER A 446 47.74 -30.02 -29.37
N THR A 447 47.39 -31.02 -28.54
CA THR A 447 48.26 -31.98 -27.81
C THR A 447 49.07 -31.50 -26.60
N SER A 448 48.69 -32.01 -25.43
CA SER A 448 49.54 -32.13 -24.24
C SER A 448 49.41 -33.54 -23.64
N THR A 449 50.52 -34.14 -23.24
CA THR A 449 50.59 -35.38 -22.44
C THR A 449 51.67 -35.25 -21.37
N SER A 450 51.63 -36.14 -20.38
CA SER A 450 52.61 -36.33 -19.28
C SER A 450 52.82 -35.16 -18.28
N ASP A 451 52.06 -35.25 -17.19
CA ASP A 451 52.57 -35.50 -15.83
C ASP A 451 53.36 -34.45 -15.00
N ALA A 452 53.16 -34.61 -13.69
CA ALA A 452 54.07 -34.33 -12.56
C ALA A 452 54.22 -32.89 -12.01
N GLY A 453 53.32 -32.54 -11.09
CA GLY A 453 53.73 -32.23 -9.70
C GLY A 453 53.93 -30.77 -9.29
N GLY A 454 53.11 -30.32 -8.34
CA GLY A 454 53.24 -29.05 -7.62
C GLY A 454 52.21 -28.99 -6.49
N ASP A 455 52.61 -28.57 -5.30
CA ASP A 455 51.79 -28.60 -4.07
C ASP A 455 51.42 -27.15 -3.62
N SER A 456 50.44 -27.08 -2.71
CA SER A 456 50.13 -26.01 -1.76
C SER A 456 49.11 -24.90 -2.12
N SER A 457 47.97 -25.01 -1.40
CA SER A 457 47.28 -23.96 -0.61
C SER A 457 46.00 -23.26 -1.13
N ASN A 458 45.05 -23.20 -0.18
CA ASN A 458 43.87 -22.34 -0.01
C ASN A 458 42.68 -22.39 -0.99
N GLU A 459 41.66 -23.15 -0.54
CA GLU A 459 40.32 -22.63 -0.17
C GLU A 459 39.66 -21.54 -1.04
N GLY A 460 38.64 -21.95 -1.81
CA GLY A 460 37.64 -21.09 -2.43
C GLY A 460 36.51 -21.94 -3.01
N ALA A 461 35.36 -22.03 -2.34
CA ALA A 461 34.34 -23.04 -2.62
C ALA A 461 33.43 -22.70 -3.82
N GLN A 462 33.18 -23.67 -4.69
CA GLN A 462 32.03 -23.67 -5.60
C GLN A 462 31.36 -25.06 -5.66
N ALA A 463 30.02 -25.00 -5.79
CA ALA A 463 29.13 -25.90 -6.52
C ALA A 463 29.16 -27.43 -6.29
N LEU A 464 28.03 -27.94 -5.77
CA LEU A 464 27.14 -28.93 -6.39
C LEU A 464 27.73 -30.20 -7.05
N SER A 465 27.32 -31.38 -6.54
CA SER A 465 26.47 -32.35 -7.29
C SER A 465 26.24 -33.67 -6.52
N ASP A 466 24.97 -34.05 -6.34
CA ASP A 466 24.41 -35.43 -6.28
C ASP A 466 25.02 -36.47 -5.28
N ASP A 467 24.46 -37.67 -5.01
CA ASP A 467 23.28 -38.38 -5.53
C ASP A 467 22.64 -39.27 -4.40
N SER A 468 21.35 -39.61 -4.58
CA SER A 468 20.52 -40.75 -4.11
C SER A 468 20.70 -41.53 -2.78
N SER A 469 19.53 -42.01 -2.32
CA SER A 469 19.26 -43.29 -1.61
C SER A 469 19.17 -43.34 -0.06
N SER A 470 17.97 -43.02 0.42
CA SER A 470 17.18 -43.78 1.43
C SER A 470 17.90 -44.74 2.42
N GLY A 471 17.91 -44.37 3.71
CA GLY A 471 18.19 -45.27 4.83
C GLY A 471 17.58 -44.72 6.14
N SER A 472 17.04 -45.59 7.00
CA SER A 472 16.19 -45.17 8.12
C SER A 472 16.92 -44.93 9.46
N SER A 473 16.29 -44.05 10.27
CA SER A 473 16.25 -44.07 11.75
C SER A 473 17.33 -43.35 12.58
N SER A 474 16.84 -42.31 13.28
CA SER A 474 17.13 -41.98 14.70
C SER A 474 18.37 -41.15 15.07
N ALA A 475 18.26 -40.58 16.28
CA ALA A 475 19.26 -39.82 17.07
C ALA A 475 19.42 -38.32 16.75
N VAL A 476 18.70 -37.53 17.54
CA VAL A 476 18.89 -36.08 17.79
C VAL A 476 20.36 -35.72 17.99
N THR A 477 20.79 -34.59 17.40
CA THR A 477 21.82 -33.72 17.99
C THR A 477 21.42 -32.27 17.73
N VAL A 478 21.42 -31.43 18.77
CA VAL A 478 21.05 -30.01 18.65
C VAL A 478 22.31 -29.17 18.43
N THR A 479 22.37 -28.47 17.31
CA THR A 479 23.33 -27.38 17.06
C THR A 479 22.57 -26.07 16.90
N THR A 480 22.78 -25.15 17.82
CA THR A 480 22.20 -23.81 17.80
C THR A 480 22.84 -22.96 16.70
N ALA A 481 22.06 -22.56 15.69
CA ALA A 481 22.43 -21.52 14.75
C ALA A 481 21.82 -20.18 15.21
N SER A 482 22.65 -19.14 15.35
CA SER A 482 22.19 -17.81 15.77
C SER A 482 21.44 -17.12 14.63
N ALA A 483 20.15 -16.86 14.80
CA ALA A 483 19.41 -15.96 13.92
C ALA A 483 19.88 -14.52 14.16
N VAL A 484 20.32 -13.83 13.10
CA VAL A 484 20.51 -12.38 13.12
C VAL A 484 19.13 -11.75 12.97
N VAL A 485 18.58 -11.22 14.07
CA VAL A 485 17.29 -10.52 14.06
C VAL A 485 17.51 -9.12 13.48
N ALA A 486 16.94 -8.84 12.31
CA ALA A 486 16.76 -7.47 11.83
C ALA A 486 15.74 -6.78 12.74
N LEU A 487 16.22 -5.85 13.56
CA LEU A 487 15.42 -5.23 14.62
C LEU A 487 14.79 -3.93 14.11
N VAL A 488 13.62 -4.05 13.47
CA VAL A 488 12.83 -2.89 13.01
C VAL A 488 12.37 -2.08 14.23
N THR A 489 12.98 -0.91 14.45
CA THR A 489 12.64 0.00 15.54
C THR A 489 11.41 0.81 15.20
N LEU A 490 10.23 0.31 15.61
CA LEU A 490 8.97 1.06 15.56
C LEU A 490 9.07 2.37 16.37
N VAL A 491 9.12 3.50 15.65
CA VAL A 491 8.95 4.83 16.24
C VAL A 491 7.44 5.10 16.39
N ALA A 492 6.96 5.10 17.64
CA ALA A 492 5.58 5.42 17.95
C ALA A 492 5.33 6.94 17.91
N SER A 493 5.32 7.52 16.70
CA SER A 493 4.85 8.89 16.48
C SER A 493 3.35 9.00 16.80
N SER A 494 2.93 10.17 17.28
CA SER A 494 1.64 10.35 17.95
C SER A 494 0.76 11.40 17.26
N LEU A 495 -0.55 11.14 17.28
CA LEU A 495 -1.69 12.06 17.11
C LEU A 495 -2.15 12.45 15.69
N LEU A 496 -3.47 12.31 15.53
CA LEU A 496 -4.45 13.08 14.72
C LEU A 496 -4.40 12.99 13.18
#